data_AF-A0A519W2K1-F1
#
_entry.id   AF-A0A519W2K1-F1
#
_cell.length_a   1.000
_cell.length_b   1.000
_cell.length_c   1.000
_cell.angle_alpha   90.00
_cell.angle_beta   90.00
_cell.angle_gamma   90.00
#
_symmetry.space_group_name_H-M   'P 1'
#
loop_
_entity.id
_entity.type
_entity.pdbx_description
1 polymer ?
#
loop_
_entity_poly.entity_id
_entity_poly.type
_entity_poly.pdbx_seq_one_letter_code
_entity_poly.pdbx_strand_id
1 'polypeptide(L)'
;MKLSLVTLLLFLSIQVCDAQKKSSFDAKGLKVTWETVENNYKGTKETYSKLIFTNISKEVFPSSGWTLYFNGPDLKNLNEGPASIQVELVNGDFFKATPSKTFKGLGAGKSETLALLSRNLIKRTDFPRGFYIVFNNRPNDAIPVIHEALTSVDYSRDQQLIAEKDFKENDAIEDIPLNLLPPIFPSPSSVKKTKDIFNLTKLTKVIVDPLFSTEATYLSEEFEKLFNFKPVQGTTEKQNVIILQKLSLPSKEAYKLQVTSNEIIIGASGREGLFYGIQSLKNLFPSSVWSTKQDAVSIPGILVSDAPRFPHRAFMMDIARNFQGKKEILKIIDMISFYKLNVLHLHLNDDEGWRIEIPGLPELTEVGSKRGHTTSERENLVPSYGSGPTVNSNSGSGFLTRADYLEILKYATQRHVEVIPEFETPGHARAAIKSMNARYDKLL
;
A
#
# COMPACT_ATOMS: atom_id res chain seq x y z
N MET A 1 79.49 10.95 52.30
CA MET A 1 79.98 11.53 51.03
C MET A 1 79.26 10.83 49.89
N LYS A 2 78.37 11.55 49.17
CA LYS A 2 77.60 11.19 47.94
C LYS A 2 76.61 9.99 48.08
N LEU A 3 75.28 10.12 48.16
CA LEU A 3 74.20 10.85 47.46
C LEU A 3 73.70 10.20 46.14
N SER A 4 72.43 9.75 46.19
CA SER A 4 71.39 9.52 45.14
C SER A 4 71.59 8.43 44.07
N LEU A 5 70.73 7.41 43.89
CA LEU A 5 69.26 7.27 43.70
C LEU A 5 68.78 7.39 42.23
N VAL A 6 68.55 6.22 41.61
CA VAL A 6 67.52 5.80 40.62
C VAL A 6 66.97 6.81 39.60
N THR A 7 67.12 6.53 38.28
CA THR A 7 66.12 6.78 37.18
C THR A 7 66.68 6.19 35.85
N LEU A 8 66.08 5.15 35.24
CA LEU A 8 64.93 5.12 34.31
C LEU A 8 65.40 4.95 32.84
N LEU A 9 65.34 3.71 32.35
CA LEU A 9 65.47 3.36 30.92
C LEU A 9 64.18 3.77 30.18
N LEU A 10 64.27 4.74 29.27
CA LEU A 10 63.21 5.07 28.32
C LEU A 10 63.12 3.98 27.25
N PHE A 11 62.04 3.20 27.29
CA PHE A 11 61.55 2.48 26.11
C PHE A 11 60.77 3.47 25.22
N LEU A 12 61.29 3.76 24.02
CA LEU A 12 60.51 4.38 22.96
C LEU A 12 59.55 3.33 22.39
N SER A 13 58.32 3.27 22.93
CA SER A 13 57.20 2.67 22.22
C SER A 13 56.63 3.71 21.27
N ILE A 14 56.97 3.59 19.99
CA ILE A 14 56.24 4.27 18.92
C ILE A 14 54.86 3.60 18.87
N GLN A 15 53.90 4.12 19.64
CA GLN A 15 52.50 3.88 19.38
C GLN A 15 52.17 4.58 18.06
N VAL A 16 52.13 3.81 16.97
CA VAL A 16 51.37 4.20 15.79
C VAL A 16 49.90 4.15 16.20
N CYS A 17 49.44 5.26 16.76
CA CYS A 17 48.04 5.52 16.97
C CYS A 17 47.48 5.81 15.57
N ASP A 18 46.89 4.80 14.93
CA ASP A 18 46.04 5.00 13.77
C ASP A 18 44.84 5.81 14.24
N ALA A 19 45.00 7.14 14.23
CA ALA A 19 43.91 8.06 14.40
C ALA A 19 42.95 7.83 13.21
N GLN A 20 41.89 7.06 13.44
CA GLN A 20 40.76 6.96 12.51
C GLN A 20 40.24 8.38 12.26
N LYS A 21 40.77 9.02 11.20
CA LYS A 21 40.27 10.31 10.72
C LYS A 21 38.78 10.14 10.52
N LYS A 22 38.00 10.91 11.27
CA LYS A 22 36.57 11.11 11.04
C LYS A 22 36.42 11.44 9.55
N SER A 23 35.88 10.52 8.75
CA SER A 23 35.58 10.81 7.33
C SER A 23 34.73 12.07 7.29
N SER A 24 35.31 13.16 6.77
CA SER A 24 34.68 14.48 6.70
C SER A 24 33.60 14.54 5.63
N PHE A 25 33.59 13.56 4.72
CA PHE A 25 32.74 13.55 3.55
C PHE A 25 31.26 13.62 3.94
N ASP A 26 30.62 14.72 3.54
CA ASP A 26 29.16 14.86 3.62
C ASP A 26 28.53 13.90 2.60
N ALA A 27 27.74 12.94 3.08
CA ALA A 27 27.03 11.97 2.24
C ALA A 27 26.13 12.62 1.18
N LYS A 28 25.65 13.85 1.39
CA LYS A 28 24.91 14.61 0.35
C LYS A 28 25.78 15.00 -0.84
N GLY A 29 27.10 14.93 -0.69
CA GLY A 29 28.10 15.09 -1.73
C GLY A 29 28.22 13.90 -2.69
N LEU A 30 27.55 12.79 -2.41
CA LEU A 30 27.49 11.62 -3.29
C LEU A 30 26.14 11.59 -4.02
N LYS A 31 26.20 11.56 -5.35
CA LYS A 31 25.05 11.29 -6.22
C LYS A 31 25.14 9.88 -6.78
N VAL A 32 24.04 9.14 -6.72
CA VAL A 32 23.92 7.77 -7.26
C VAL A 32 22.94 7.77 -8.42
N THR A 33 23.39 7.38 -9.61
CA THR A 33 22.54 7.29 -10.80
C THR A 33 22.38 5.83 -11.19
N TRP A 34 21.14 5.36 -11.27
CA TRP A 34 20.81 4.10 -11.94
C TRP A 34 20.54 4.39 -13.41
N GLU A 35 21.26 3.75 -14.32
CA GLU A 35 21.00 3.85 -15.76
C GLU A 35 20.65 2.47 -16.32
N THR A 36 19.42 2.30 -16.79
CA THR A 36 19.03 1.12 -17.56
C THR A 36 19.58 1.24 -18.99
N VAL A 37 20.52 0.37 -19.37
CA VAL A 37 21.26 0.51 -20.63
C VAL A 37 20.66 -0.36 -21.74
N GLU A 38 20.40 -1.63 -21.44
CA GLU A 38 19.93 -2.59 -22.44
C GLU A 38 18.97 -3.59 -21.78
N ASN A 39 17.78 -3.74 -22.34
CA ASN A 39 16.88 -4.85 -22.01
C ASN A 39 17.20 -6.07 -22.88
N ASN A 40 16.96 -7.26 -22.34
CA ASN A 40 17.29 -8.52 -23.00
C ASN A 40 18.79 -8.63 -23.35
N TYR A 41 19.64 -8.26 -22.40
CA TYR A 41 21.08 -8.12 -22.58
C TYR A 41 21.70 -9.37 -23.21
N LYS A 42 22.37 -9.21 -24.36
CA LYS A 42 22.99 -10.32 -25.13
C LYS A 42 22.00 -11.46 -25.45
N GLY A 43 20.73 -11.15 -25.67
CA GLY A 43 19.68 -12.13 -25.97
C GLY A 43 19.20 -12.93 -24.77
N THR A 44 19.56 -12.53 -23.54
CA THR A 44 18.99 -13.09 -22.31
C THR A 44 17.64 -12.42 -21.99
N LYS A 45 16.99 -12.81 -20.89
CA LYS A 45 15.82 -12.08 -20.31
C LYS A 45 16.23 -11.18 -19.15
N GLU A 46 17.50 -10.79 -19.09
CA GLU A 46 18.04 -9.91 -18.07
C GLU A 46 18.20 -8.49 -18.61
N THR A 47 18.13 -7.51 -17.72
CA THR A 47 18.41 -6.11 -18.05
C THR A 47 19.81 -5.76 -17.56
N TYR A 48 20.61 -5.22 -18.48
CA TYR A 48 21.90 -4.61 -18.17
C TYR A 48 21.71 -3.14 -17.77
N SER A 49 22.23 -2.82 -16.59
CA SER A 49 22.19 -1.49 -16.02
C SER A 49 23.55 -1.07 -15.46
N LYS A 50 23.72 0.23 -15.29
CA LYS A 50 24.86 0.83 -14.61
C LYS A 50 24.41 1.48 -13.32
N LEU A 51 25.16 1.23 -12.24
CA LEU A 51 25.07 2.00 -11.00
C LEU A 51 26.28 2.94 -10.94
N ILE A 52 26.03 4.25 -11.07
CA ILE A 52 27.06 5.27 -11.22
C ILE A 52 27.13 6.09 -9.95
N PHE A 53 28.31 6.10 -9.32
CA PHE A 53 28.62 6.87 -8.13
C PHE A 53 29.35 8.14 -8.57
N THR A 54 28.79 9.31 -8.31
CA THR A 54 29.40 10.60 -8.70
C THR A 54 29.63 11.46 -7.46
N ASN A 55 30.87 11.88 -7.25
CA ASN A 55 31.17 12.86 -6.21
C ASN A 55 30.89 14.28 -6.73
N ILE A 56 29.82 14.89 -6.23
CA ILE A 56 29.42 16.26 -6.59
C ILE A 56 29.92 17.30 -5.58
N SER A 57 30.69 16.87 -4.58
CA SER A 57 31.29 17.76 -3.58
C SER A 57 32.73 18.16 -3.94
N LYS A 58 33.31 19.04 -3.13
CA LYS A 58 34.74 19.41 -3.21
C LYS A 58 35.65 18.44 -2.45
N GLU A 59 35.10 17.67 -1.51
CA GLU A 59 35.87 16.73 -0.69
C GLU A 59 36.07 15.40 -1.41
N VAL A 60 37.16 14.69 -1.12
CA VAL A 60 37.39 13.37 -1.73
C VAL A 60 36.48 12.33 -1.06
N PHE A 61 35.69 11.62 -1.85
CA PHE A 61 34.93 10.47 -1.38
C PHE A 61 35.90 9.33 -1.02
N PRO A 62 35.83 8.77 0.20
CA PRO A 62 36.86 7.86 0.71
C PRO A 62 36.96 6.55 -0.08
N SER A 63 38.18 6.02 -0.17
CA SER A 63 38.49 4.75 -0.86
C SER A 63 37.98 3.49 -0.14
N SER A 64 37.55 3.61 1.11
CA SER A 64 37.06 2.51 1.94
C SER A 64 36.22 3.04 3.10
N GLY A 65 35.66 2.14 3.91
CA GLY A 65 34.99 2.54 5.16
C GLY A 65 33.56 3.05 4.98
N TRP A 66 32.90 2.69 3.87
CA TRP A 66 31.51 3.03 3.59
C TRP A 66 30.75 1.84 3.01
N THR A 67 29.42 1.84 3.18
CA THR A 67 28.49 0.91 2.56
C THR A 67 27.26 1.68 2.07
N LEU A 68 26.92 1.56 0.79
CA LEU A 68 25.69 2.10 0.22
C LEU A 68 24.61 1.01 0.26
N TYR A 69 23.42 1.31 0.75
CA TYR A 69 22.28 0.41 0.82
C TYR A 69 21.13 0.91 -0.05
N PHE A 70 20.33 0.00 -0.59
CA PHE A 70 19.19 0.31 -1.43
C PHE A 70 18.30 -0.92 -1.66
N ASN A 71 17.07 -0.72 -2.11
CA ASN A 71 16.19 -1.79 -2.56
C ASN A 71 16.21 -1.87 -4.09
N GLY A 72 16.25 -3.07 -4.67
CA GLY A 72 16.40 -3.25 -6.12
C GLY A 72 15.96 -4.62 -6.65
N PRO A 73 15.91 -4.78 -7.98
CA PRO A 73 15.33 -5.95 -8.63
C PRO A 73 16.37 -7.05 -8.89
N ASP A 74 16.47 -8.05 -7.98
CA ASP A 74 17.32 -9.25 -8.09
C ASP A 74 18.65 -9.03 -8.84
N LEU A 75 19.58 -8.34 -8.19
CA LEU A 75 20.79 -7.79 -8.81
C LEU A 75 21.96 -8.76 -8.79
N LYS A 76 22.73 -8.77 -9.88
CA LYS A 76 23.97 -9.53 -10.04
C LYS A 76 25.08 -8.64 -10.60
N ASN A 77 26.30 -8.79 -10.08
CA ASN A 77 27.46 -8.07 -10.64
C ASN A 77 27.81 -8.62 -12.02
N LEU A 78 27.89 -7.75 -13.04
CA LEU A 78 28.36 -8.10 -14.37
C LEU A 78 29.88 -7.89 -14.41
N ASN A 79 30.65 -8.94 -14.09
CA ASN A 79 32.11 -8.85 -13.97
C ASN A 79 32.82 -9.17 -15.30
N GLU A 80 33.45 -8.17 -15.91
CA GLU A 80 34.47 -8.32 -16.96
C GLU A 80 35.90 -8.02 -16.42
N GLY A 81 36.13 -8.20 -15.11
CA GLY A 81 37.41 -7.91 -14.42
C GLY A 81 37.27 -7.71 -12.90
N PRO A 82 38.35 -7.36 -12.17
CA PRO A 82 38.28 -7.07 -10.74
C PRO A 82 37.49 -5.78 -10.50
N ALA A 83 36.26 -5.91 -10.01
CA ALA A 83 35.37 -4.77 -9.75
C ALA A 83 35.87 -3.90 -8.59
N SER A 84 35.85 -2.58 -8.77
CA SER A 84 36.17 -1.58 -7.74
C SER A 84 35.07 -1.48 -6.67
N ILE A 85 33.82 -1.78 -7.02
CA ILE A 85 32.66 -1.82 -6.12
C ILE A 85 31.92 -3.13 -6.38
N GLN A 86 31.36 -3.74 -5.34
CA GLN A 86 30.56 -4.96 -5.46
C GLN A 86 29.20 -4.78 -4.80
N VAL A 87 28.15 -5.35 -5.41
CA VAL A 87 26.80 -5.42 -4.85
C VAL A 87 26.54 -6.81 -4.28
N GLU A 88 25.98 -6.87 -3.07
CA GLU A 88 25.61 -8.10 -2.38
C GLU A 88 24.16 -8.01 -1.90
N LEU A 89 23.44 -9.14 -1.98
CA LEU A 89 22.12 -9.27 -1.39
C LEU A 89 22.23 -9.28 0.14
N VAL A 90 21.39 -8.49 0.81
CA VAL A 90 21.23 -8.50 2.27
C VAL A 90 20.02 -9.34 2.65
N ASN A 91 18.84 -9.01 2.10
CA ASN A 91 17.59 -9.71 2.38
C ASN A 91 16.50 -9.32 1.37
N GLY A 92 15.79 -10.28 0.77
CA GLY A 92 14.65 -9.98 -0.11
C GLY A 92 15.06 -9.08 -1.28
N ASP A 93 14.52 -7.86 -1.33
CA ASP A 93 14.89 -6.85 -2.33
C ASP A 93 15.99 -5.89 -1.86
N PHE A 94 16.57 -6.08 -0.67
CA PHE A 94 17.51 -5.16 -0.03
C PHE A 94 18.96 -5.57 -0.33
N PHE A 95 19.72 -4.65 -0.92
CA PHE A 95 21.10 -4.83 -1.37
C PHE A 95 22.03 -3.82 -0.70
N LYS A 96 23.32 -4.17 -0.67
CA LYS A 96 24.40 -3.26 -0.28
C LYS A 96 25.48 -3.23 -1.36
N ALA A 97 26.11 -2.09 -1.54
CA ALA A 97 27.29 -1.89 -2.37
C ALA A 97 28.48 -1.47 -1.50
N THR A 98 29.62 -2.15 -1.67
CA THR A 98 30.85 -1.93 -0.89
C THR A 98 32.08 -1.76 -1.79
N PRO A 99 33.06 -0.92 -1.41
CA PRO A 99 34.30 -0.77 -2.16
C PRO A 99 35.22 -1.99 -1.98
N SER A 100 35.86 -2.42 -3.07
CA SER A 100 36.95 -3.39 -3.03
C SER A 100 38.30 -2.68 -2.79
N LYS A 101 39.36 -3.45 -2.56
CA LYS A 101 40.74 -2.92 -2.37
C LYS A 101 41.26 -2.11 -3.57
N THR A 102 40.61 -2.26 -4.73
CA THR A 102 41.00 -1.54 -5.96
C THR A 102 40.36 -0.16 -6.06
N PHE A 103 39.29 0.13 -5.31
CA PHE A 103 38.68 1.46 -5.28
C PHE A 103 39.63 2.48 -4.66
N LYS A 104 39.87 3.59 -5.36
CA LYS A 104 40.81 4.64 -4.93
C LYS A 104 40.13 5.86 -4.32
N GLY A 105 38.80 5.81 -4.16
CA GLY A 105 38.00 6.98 -3.80
C GLY A 105 37.67 7.83 -5.03
N LEU A 106 36.82 8.84 -4.86
CA LEU A 106 36.42 9.75 -5.93
C LEU A 106 36.80 11.19 -5.60
N GLY A 107 37.63 11.80 -6.44
CA GLY A 107 37.86 13.24 -6.41
C GLY A 107 36.62 14.03 -6.85
N ALA A 108 36.64 15.35 -6.67
CA ALA A 108 35.54 16.23 -7.06
C ALA A 108 35.17 16.08 -8.55
N GLY A 109 33.87 15.89 -8.83
CA GLY A 109 33.34 15.69 -10.18
C GLY A 109 33.69 14.35 -10.84
N LYS A 110 34.36 13.44 -10.13
CA LYS A 110 34.70 12.10 -10.65
C LYS A 110 33.60 11.10 -10.36
N SER A 111 33.51 10.10 -11.23
CA SER A 111 32.53 9.02 -11.13
C SER A 111 33.18 7.65 -11.21
N GLU A 112 32.57 6.68 -10.52
CA GLU A 112 32.84 5.25 -10.67
C GLU A 112 31.57 4.57 -11.17
N THR A 113 31.70 3.59 -12.07
CA THR A 113 30.54 2.89 -12.65
C THR A 113 30.63 1.40 -12.37
N LEU A 114 29.54 0.84 -11.85
CA LEU A 114 29.36 -0.59 -11.67
C LEU A 114 28.35 -1.13 -12.69
N ALA A 115 28.74 -2.15 -13.43
CA ALA A 115 27.87 -2.88 -14.35
C ALA A 115 27.08 -3.96 -13.60
N LEU A 116 25.76 -4.00 -13.79
CA LEU A 116 24.86 -4.91 -13.09
C LEU A 116 23.90 -5.57 -14.09
N LEU A 117 23.58 -6.84 -13.82
CA LEU A 117 22.43 -7.52 -14.41
C LEU A 117 21.29 -7.57 -13.38
N SER A 118 20.07 -7.61 -13.90
CA SER A 118 18.83 -7.75 -13.13
C SER A 118 17.84 -8.59 -13.91
N ARG A 119 16.75 -9.04 -13.27
CA ARG A 119 15.56 -9.49 -14.01
C ARG A 119 15.13 -8.42 -15.03
N ASN A 120 14.38 -8.81 -16.07
CA ASN A 120 13.87 -7.84 -17.04
C ASN A 120 13.14 -6.66 -16.37
N LEU A 121 13.59 -5.43 -16.66
CA LEU A 121 13.05 -4.17 -16.14
C LEU A 121 12.34 -3.42 -17.25
N ILE A 122 11.02 -3.54 -17.28
CA ILE A 122 10.18 -2.83 -18.25
C ILE A 122 9.56 -1.58 -17.62
N LYS A 123 9.26 -1.62 -16.31
CA LYS A 123 8.54 -0.55 -15.62
C LYS A 123 9.48 0.29 -14.77
N ARG A 124 9.29 1.61 -14.78
CA ARG A 124 9.98 2.55 -13.86
C ARG A 124 9.73 2.24 -12.38
N THR A 125 8.65 1.51 -12.07
CA THR A 125 8.36 1.02 -10.71
C THR A 125 9.34 -0.03 -10.22
N ASP A 126 10.03 -0.73 -11.12
CA ASP A 126 11.01 -1.77 -10.78
C ASP A 126 12.42 -1.22 -10.55
N PHE A 127 12.66 0.07 -10.84
CA PHE A 127 13.98 0.66 -10.66
C PHE A 127 14.34 0.72 -9.18
N PRO A 128 15.65 0.56 -8.83
CA PRO A 128 16.11 0.66 -7.47
C PRO A 128 15.73 1.97 -6.77
N ARG A 129 15.47 1.89 -5.45
CA ARG A 129 15.00 3.01 -4.62
C ARG A 129 15.56 2.93 -3.21
N GLY A 130 15.32 3.99 -2.44
CA GLY A 130 15.65 4.03 -1.02
C GLY A 130 17.16 4.06 -0.76
N PHE A 131 17.94 4.69 -1.65
CA PHE A 131 19.39 4.76 -1.52
C PHE A 131 19.83 5.54 -0.27
N TYR A 132 20.71 4.96 0.53
CA TYR A 132 21.38 5.63 1.65
C TYR A 132 22.77 5.05 1.91
N ILE A 133 23.64 5.81 2.55
CA ILE A 133 25.01 5.40 2.85
C ILE A 133 25.27 5.39 4.36
N VAL A 134 26.13 4.47 4.80
CA VAL A 134 26.62 4.35 6.17
C VAL A 134 28.15 4.31 6.15
N PHE A 135 28.78 5.03 7.07
CA PHE A 135 30.24 4.99 7.25
C PHE A 135 30.60 4.10 8.45
N ASN A 136 31.67 3.31 8.32
CA ASN A 136 32.05 2.32 9.33
C ASN A 136 32.38 2.96 10.69
N ASN A 137 32.85 4.20 10.71
CA ASN A 137 33.15 4.95 11.93
C ASN A 137 31.89 5.51 12.62
N ARG A 138 30.73 5.45 11.97
CA ARG A 138 29.42 5.92 12.45
C ARG A 138 28.33 4.95 11.96
N PRO A 139 28.35 3.69 12.42
CA PRO A 139 27.52 2.61 11.84
C PRO A 139 26.00 2.79 12.04
N ASN A 140 25.60 3.68 12.93
CA ASN A 140 24.20 4.03 13.19
C ASN A 140 23.74 5.28 12.41
N ASP A 141 24.67 6.00 11.78
CA ASP A 141 24.37 7.20 10.99
C ASP A 141 24.09 6.80 9.53
N ALA A 142 22.84 6.44 9.23
CA ALA A 142 22.39 6.19 7.87
C ALA A 142 21.89 7.47 7.19
N ILE A 143 22.51 7.84 6.08
CA ILE A 143 22.26 9.13 5.42
C ILE A 143 21.72 8.89 4.01
N PRO A 144 20.48 9.32 3.68
CA PRO A 144 19.97 9.26 2.32
C PRO A 144 20.89 10.01 1.35
N VAL A 145 21.14 9.42 0.19
CA VAL A 145 21.95 10.03 -0.87
C VAL A 145 21.07 10.60 -1.97
N ILE A 146 21.61 11.58 -2.70
CA ILE A 146 20.95 12.08 -3.91
C ILE A 146 20.95 10.95 -4.93
N HIS A 147 19.80 10.64 -5.51
CA HIS A 147 19.70 9.60 -6.52
C HIS A 147 18.75 9.96 -7.65
N GLU A 148 18.97 9.34 -8.80
CA GLU A 148 18.09 9.43 -9.96
C GLU A 148 18.10 8.12 -10.75
N ALA A 149 17.09 7.92 -11.58
CA ALA A 149 17.02 6.79 -12.49
C ALA A 149 16.85 7.30 -13.94
N LEU A 150 17.72 6.82 -14.82
CA LEU A 150 17.80 7.13 -16.24
C LEU A 150 17.61 5.84 -17.05
N THR A 151 17.30 5.99 -18.34
CA THR A 151 17.24 4.88 -19.28
C THR A 151 17.84 5.31 -20.61
N SER A 152 18.80 4.54 -21.12
CA SER A 152 19.36 4.68 -22.47
C SER A 152 18.55 3.85 -23.49
N VAL A 153 17.71 2.93 -23.01
CA VAL A 153 16.78 2.16 -23.85
C VAL A 153 15.75 3.09 -24.47
N ASP A 154 15.67 3.08 -25.80
CA ASP A 154 14.61 3.76 -26.55
C ASP A 154 13.36 2.89 -26.59
N TYR A 155 12.34 3.28 -25.83
CA TYR A 155 11.04 2.61 -25.81
C TYR A 155 10.07 3.17 -26.85
N SER A 156 10.47 4.13 -27.69
CA SER A 156 9.54 4.85 -28.58
C SER A 156 8.80 3.91 -29.53
N ARG A 157 9.50 2.92 -30.08
CA ARG A 157 8.87 1.93 -30.98
C ARG A 157 7.89 1.03 -30.24
N ASP A 158 8.25 0.52 -29.06
CA ASP A 158 7.38 -0.33 -28.24
C ASP A 158 6.15 0.44 -27.78
N GLN A 159 6.33 1.70 -27.35
CA GLN A 159 5.24 2.59 -26.97
C GLN A 159 4.30 2.86 -28.14
N GLN A 160 4.85 3.09 -29.35
CA GLN A 160 4.03 3.23 -30.56
C GLN A 160 3.24 1.95 -30.85
N LEU A 161 3.88 0.77 -30.77
CA LEU A 161 3.19 -0.52 -30.98
C LEU A 161 2.06 -0.73 -29.97
N ILE A 162 2.30 -0.42 -28.71
CA ILE A 162 1.29 -0.49 -27.65
C ILE A 162 0.17 0.49 -27.96
N ALA A 163 0.49 1.74 -28.29
CA ALA A 163 -0.52 2.75 -28.62
C ALA A 163 -1.36 2.39 -29.86
N GLU A 164 -0.74 1.85 -30.92
CA GLU A 164 -1.44 1.37 -32.12
C GLU A 164 -2.38 0.19 -31.79
N LYS A 165 -1.90 -0.74 -30.97
CA LYS A 165 -2.70 -1.87 -30.48
C LYS A 165 -3.87 -1.37 -29.64
N ASP A 166 -3.61 -0.53 -28.65
CA ASP A 166 -4.62 0.01 -27.74
C ASP A 166 -5.65 0.85 -28.51
N PHE A 167 -5.21 1.65 -29.50
CA PHE A 167 -6.12 2.39 -30.38
C PHE A 167 -7.03 1.45 -31.16
N LYS A 168 -6.48 0.39 -31.75
CA LYS A 168 -7.27 -0.60 -32.50
C LYS A 168 -8.23 -1.39 -31.59
N GLU A 169 -7.82 -1.73 -30.37
CA GLU A 169 -8.69 -2.37 -29.38
C GLU A 169 -9.81 -1.42 -28.93
N ASN A 170 -9.50 -0.12 -28.77
CA ASN A 170 -10.47 0.90 -28.41
C ASN A 170 -11.39 1.31 -29.57
N ASP A 171 -11.03 1.06 -30.83
CA ASP A 171 -11.89 1.29 -32.01
C ASP A 171 -13.17 0.43 -31.96
N ALA A 172 -13.13 -0.68 -31.21
CA ALA A 172 -14.30 -1.51 -30.93
C ALA A 172 -15.18 -0.99 -29.78
N ILE A 173 -14.78 0.07 -29.07
CA ILE A 173 -15.53 0.68 -27.98
C ILE A 173 -16.42 1.78 -28.55
N GLU A 174 -17.73 1.61 -28.42
CA GLU A 174 -18.71 2.60 -28.88
C GLU A 174 -19.30 3.38 -27.70
N ASP A 175 -19.58 4.67 -27.93
CA ASP A 175 -20.33 5.47 -26.97
C ASP A 175 -21.76 4.94 -26.84
N ILE A 176 -22.12 4.49 -25.64
CA ILE A 176 -23.46 4.01 -25.34
C ILE A 176 -24.30 5.17 -24.80
N PRO A 177 -25.46 5.47 -25.42
CA PRO A 177 -26.43 6.42 -24.88
C PRO A 177 -26.76 6.14 -23.40
N LEU A 178 -26.81 7.18 -22.57
CA LEU A 178 -27.02 7.04 -21.11
C LEU A 178 -28.26 6.21 -20.73
N ASN A 179 -29.33 6.29 -21.52
CA ASN A 179 -30.56 5.51 -21.30
C ASN A 179 -30.38 4.01 -21.54
N LEU A 180 -29.37 3.59 -22.30
CA LEU A 180 -29.02 2.20 -22.57
C LEU A 180 -28.04 1.62 -21.55
N LEU A 181 -27.38 2.45 -20.73
CA LEU A 181 -26.50 1.95 -19.69
C LEU A 181 -27.28 1.09 -18.66
N PRO A 182 -26.64 0.03 -18.12
CA PRO A 182 -27.17 -0.71 -16.99
C PRO A 182 -27.43 0.24 -15.81
N PRO A 183 -28.65 0.26 -15.25
CA PRO A 183 -29.00 1.24 -14.22
C PRO A 183 -28.37 0.93 -12.85
N ILE A 184 -27.88 -0.29 -12.63
CA ILE A 184 -27.35 -0.77 -11.36
C ILE A 184 -26.12 -1.63 -11.64
N PHE A 185 -25.05 -1.42 -10.85
CA PHE A 185 -23.86 -2.26 -10.84
C PHE A 185 -23.56 -2.78 -9.41
N PRO A 186 -23.17 -4.05 -9.23
CA PRO A 186 -23.20 -5.15 -10.19
C PRO A 186 -24.60 -5.39 -10.77
N SER A 187 -24.66 -5.97 -11.99
CA SER A 187 -25.92 -6.21 -12.69
C SER A 187 -26.85 -7.11 -11.88
N PRO A 188 -28.09 -6.68 -11.59
CA PRO A 188 -29.05 -7.51 -10.88
C PRO A 188 -29.48 -8.74 -11.69
N SER A 189 -29.95 -9.77 -10.98
CA SER A 189 -30.51 -10.98 -11.58
C SER A 189 -31.72 -10.70 -12.49
N SER A 190 -32.54 -9.71 -12.14
CA SER A 190 -33.65 -9.24 -12.97
C SER A 190 -33.89 -7.75 -12.77
N VAL A 191 -34.09 -7.04 -13.88
CA VAL A 191 -34.34 -5.60 -13.91
C VAL A 191 -35.36 -5.22 -14.97
N LYS A 192 -36.31 -4.35 -14.62
CA LYS A 192 -37.30 -3.77 -15.54
C LYS A 192 -37.45 -2.28 -15.26
N LYS A 193 -37.00 -1.44 -16.20
CA LYS A 193 -37.21 0.02 -16.17
C LYS A 193 -38.71 0.34 -16.35
N THR A 194 -39.21 1.35 -15.65
CA THR A 194 -40.58 1.88 -15.84
C THR A 194 -40.51 3.33 -16.33
N LYS A 195 -41.68 3.95 -16.57
CA LYS A 195 -41.78 5.37 -16.92
C LYS A 195 -41.93 6.27 -15.68
N ASP A 196 -41.96 5.68 -14.49
CA ASP A 196 -42.10 6.44 -13.25
C ASP A 196 -40.85 7.25 -12.94
N ILE A 197 -41.02 8.32 -12.16
CA ILE A 197 -39.94 9.11 -11.61
C ILE A 197 -40.29 9.43 -10.16
N PHE A 198 -39.45 9.00 -9.23
CA PHE A 198 -39.58 9.37 -7.82
C PHE A 198 -38.76 10.62 -7.53
N ASN A 199 -39.36 11.62 -6.90
CA ASN A 199 -38.64 12.83 -6.48
C ASN A 199 -38.30 12.76 -4.99
N LEU A 200 -37.06 12.40 -4.69
CA LEU A 200 -36.53 12.34 -3.34
C LEU A 200 -36.20 13.76 -2.85
N THR A 201 -36.74 14.14 -1.69
CA THR A 201 -36.64 15.50 -1.11
C THR A 201 -36.57 15.42 0.42
N LYS A 202 -36.34 16.56 1.09
CA LYS A 202 -36.44 16.66 2.56
C LYS A 202 -37.81 16.26 3.15
N LEU A 203 -38.86 16.19 2.34
CA LEU A 203 -40.20 15.78 2.77
C LEU A 203 -40.37 14.25 2.76
N THR A 204 -39.46 13.53 2.10
CA THR A 204 -39.50 12.08 2.00
C THR A 204 -39.36 11.43 3.38
N LYS A 205 -40.28 10.51 3.69
CA LYS A 205 -40.29 9.76 4.95
C LYS A 205 -39.76 8.35 4.75
N VAL A 206 -39.24 7.73 5.82
CA VAL A 206 -38.81 6.33 5.80
C VAL A 206 -39.66 5.51 6.77
N ILE A 207 -40.43 4.56 6.24
CA ILE A 207 -41.19 3.58 7.04
C ILE A 207 -40.38 2.29 7.09
N VAL A 208 -40.26 1.73 8.29
CA VAL A 208 -39.27 0.68 8.58
C VAL A 208 -39.92 -0.45 9.37
N ASP A 209 -39.82 -1.68 8.85
CA ASP A 209 -40.02 -2.89 9.64
C ASP A 209 -38.94 -2.95 10.74
N PRO A 210 -39.29 -3.23 12.01
CA PRO A 210 -38.33 -3.24 13.12
C PRO A 210 -37.06 -4.08 12.90
N LEU A 211 -37.14 -5.14 12.07
CA LEU A 211 -35.99 -5.96 11.68
C LEU A 211 -34.86 -5.15 11.03
N PHE A 212 -35.20 -4.03 10.38
CA PHE A 212 -34.31 -3.23 9.54
C PHE A 212 -33.92 -1.87 10.13
N SER A 213 -34.08 -1.71 11.44
CA SER A 213 -33.76 -0.46 12.14
C SER A 213 -32.32 0.02 11.91
N THR A 214 -31.32 -0.87 11.96
CA THR A 214 -29.91 -0.49 11.68
C THR A 214 -29.71 -0.08 10.22
N GLU A 215 -30.34 -0.78 9.28
CA GLU A 215 -30.23 -0.48 7.86
C GLU A 215 -30.92 0.86 7.52
N ALA A 216 -32.00 1.20 8.21
CA ALA A 216 -32.65 2.50 8.10
C ALA A 216 -31.77 3.64 8.63
N THR A 217 -31.08 3.42 9.75
CA THR A 217 -30.08 4.36 10.27
C THR A 217 -28.95 4.55 9.26
N TYR A 218 -28.40 3.45 8.74
CA TYR A 218 -27.36 3.49 7.68
C TYR A 218 -27.83 4.28 6.46
N LEU A 219 -29.03 4.00 5.93
CA LEU A 219 -29.61 4.73 4.79
C LEU A 219 -29.67 6.23 5.07
N SER A 220 -30.15 6.61 6.25
CA SER A 220 -30.33 8.01 6.64
C SER A 220 -28.98 8.73 6.77
N GLU A 221 -27.97 8.06 7.34
CA GLU A 221 -26.60 8.58 7.44
C GLU A 221 -25.92 8.71 6.07
N GLU A 222 -26.13 7.76 5.17
CA GLU A 222 -25.62 7.86 3.79
C GLU A 222 -26.29 9.01 3.04
N PHE A 223 -27.60 9.20 3.23
CA PHE A 223 -28.31 10.30 2.58
C PHE A 223 -27.86 11.65 3.13
N GLU A 224 -27.58 11.76 4.42
CA GLU A 224 -27.01 12.99 5.02
C GLU A 224 -25.63 13.35 4.42
N LYS A 225 -24.85 12.38 3.94
CA LYS A 225 -23.60 12.63 3.21
C LYS A 225 -23.84 13.15 1.79
N LEU A 226 -24.90 12.69 1.13
CA LEU A 226 -25.22 12.96 -0.27
C LEU A 226 -26.17 14.15 -0.49
N PHE A 227 -26.93 14.53 0.54
CA PHE A 227 -27.97 15.54 0.47
C PHE A 227 -27.86 16.56 1.62
N ASN A 228 -28.49 17.73 1.45
CA ASN A 228 -28.59 18.74 2.52
C ASN A 228 -29.69 18.43 3.55
N PHE A 229 -30.22 17.21 3.53
CA PHE A 229 -31.24 16.75 4.45
C PHE A 229 -30.98 15.29 4.85
N LYS A 230 -31.57 14.92 5.99
CA LYS A 230 -31.61 13.55 6.49
C LYS A 230 -33.06 13.09 6.50
N PRO A 231 -33.42 12.01 5.78
CA PRO A 231 -34.77 11.45 5.86
C PRO A 231 -35.15 11.15 7.30
N VAL A 232 -36.41 11.42 7.64
CA VAL A 232 -36.95 11.15 8.98
C VAL A 232 -37.93 9.98 8.93
N GLN A 233 -38.06 9.27 10.04
CA GLN A 233 -38.95 8.13 10.13
C GLN A 233 -40.42 8.57 9.98
N GLY A 234 -41.18 7.81 9.18
CA GLY A 234 -42.61 7.95 8.98
C GLY A 234 -43.41 6.88 9.73
N THR A 235 -44.73 6.91 9.58
CA THR A 235 -45.65 5.93 10.18
C THR A 235 -46.67 5.38 9.19
N THR A 236 -47.38 6.25 8.45
CA THR A 236 -48.58 5.89 7.67
C THR A 236 -48.64 6.56 6.30
N GLU A 237 -47.57 7.23 5.90
CA GLU A 237 -47.45 7.95 4.64
C GLU A 237 -47.63 6.98 3.45
N LYS A 238 -48.43 7.41 2.46
CA LYS A 238 -48.75 6.63 1.25
C LYS A 238 -48.12 7.21 -0.02
N GLN A 239 -47.44 8.34 0.08
CA GLN A 239 -46.78 9.04 -1.01
C GLN A 239 -45.52 9.73 -0.48
N ASN A 240 -44.54 9.92 -1.36
CA ASN A 240 -43.23 10.47 -1.03
C ASN A 240 -42.57 9.71 0.15
N VAL A 241 -42.51 8.39 0.02
CA VAL A 241 -42.10 7.49 1.10
C VAL A 241 -41.12 6.43 0.61
N ILE A 242 -40.14 6.10 1.47
CA ILE A 242 -39.28 4.92 1.33
C ILE A 242 -39.76 3.88 2.35
N ILE A 243 -40.05 2.67 1.89
CA ILE A 243 -40.55 1.57 2.72
C ILE A 243 -39.49 0.47 2.75
N LEU A 244 -38.98 0.17 3.94
CA LEU A 244 -38.08 -0.93 4.21
C LEU A 244 -38.87 -2.06 4.88
N GLN A 245 -39.19 -3.12 4.14
CA GLN A 245 -40.15 -4.13 4.59
C GLN A 245 -39.60 -5.55 4.55
N LYS A 246 -40.11 -6.39 5.46
CA LYS A 246 -39.75 -7.81 5.48
C LYS A 246 -40.54 -8.57 4.42
N LEU A 247 -39.84 -9.32 3.59
CA LEU A 247 -40.41 -10.22 2.60
C LEU A 247 -39.93 -11.65 2.85
N SER A 248 -40.71 -12.64 2.38
CA SER A 248 -40.25 -14.01 2.25
C SER A 248 -39.61 -14.22 0.87
N LEU A 249 -38.30 -14.40 0.83
CA LEU A 249 -37.45 -14.58 -0.34
C LEU A 249 -36.52 -15.77 -0.11
N PRO A 250 -35.95 -16.37 -1.18
CA PRO A 250 -35.18 -17.61 -1.06
C PRO A 250 -33.85 -17.53 -0.29
N SER A 251 -33.31 -16.32 -0.03
CA SER A 251 -32.04 -16.12 0.67
C SER A 251 -32.08 -14.84 1.51
N LYS A 252 -31.26 -14.79 2.58
CA LYS A 252 -31.09 -13.59 3.42
C LYS A 252 -30.49 -12.40 2.66
N GLU A 253 -29.66 -12.68 1.66
CA GLU A 253 -29.04 -11.66 0.80
C GLU A 253 -29.93 -11.26 -0.38
N ALA A 254 -31.05 -11.95 -0.62
CA ALA A 254 -31.96 -11.62 -1.70
C ALA A 254 -32.80 -10.38 -1.35
N TYR A 255 -33.07 -9.55 -2.35
CA TYR A 255 -33.93 -8.37 -2.20
C TYR A 255 -34.76 -8.08 -3.43
N LYS A 256 -35.81 -7.29 -3.22
CA LYS A 256 -36.57 -6.61 -4.27
C LYS A 256 -36.48 -5.10 -4.06
N LEU A 257 -36.28 -4.35 -5.14
CA LEU A 257 -36.34 -2.90 -5.15
C LEU A 257 -37.39 -2.47 -6.17
N GLN A 258 -38.32 -1.62 -5.74
CA GLN A 258 -39.34 -1.02 -6.59
C GLN A 258 -39.31 0.50 -6.41
N VAL A 259 -39.18 1.23 -7.51
CA VAL A 259 -39.27 2.70 -7.54
C VAL A 259 -40.47 3.06 -8.40
N THR A 260 -41.43 3.76 -7.82
CA THR A 260 -42.61 4.31 -8.50
C THR A 260 -42.66 5.82 -8.33
N SER A 261 -43.65 6.48 -8.93
CA SER A 261 -43.81 7.94 -8.77
C SER A 261 -44.16 8.37 -7.34
N ASN A 262 -44.69 7.45 -6.51
CA ASN A 262 -45.17 7.75 -5.15
C ASN A 262 -44.30 7.17 -4.04
N GLU A 263 -43.59 6.07 -4.29
CA GLU A 263 -42.86 5.35 -3.25
C GLU A 263 -41.65 4.59 -3.79
N ILE A 264 -40.68 4.37 -2.90
CA ILE A 264 -39.58 3.43 -3.07
C ILE A 264 -39.77 2.31 -2.06
N ILE A 265 -39.83 1.06 -2.52
CA ILE A 265 -39.95 -0.11 -1.65
C ILE A 265 -38.67 -0.94 -1.79
N ILE A 266 -38.01 -1.22 -0.66
CA ILE A 266 -36.94 -2.20 -0.55
C ILE A 266 -37.44 -3.32 0.36
N GLY A 267 -37.53 -4.53 -0.19
CA GLY A 267 -38.00 -5.70 0.52
C GLY A 267 -36.97 -6.81 0.56
N ALA A 268 -36.71 -7.38 1.73
CA ALA A 268 -35.73 -8.46 1.90
C ALA A 268 -36.14 -9.44 3.01
N SER A 269 -35.54 -10.64 3.01
CA SER A 269 -35.72 -11.62 4.11
C SER A 269 -34.72 -11.45 5.24
N GLY A 270 -33.53 -10.93 4.93
CA GLY A 270 -32.44 -10.66 5.87
C GLY A 270 -31.97 -9.21 5.76
N ARG A 271 -31.15 -8.82 6.72
CA ARG A 271 -30.59 -7.46 6.82
C ARG A 271 -29.60 -7.19 5.71
N GLU A 272 -28.87 -8.23 5.31
CA GLU A 272 -27.89 -8.25 4.23
C GLU A 272 -28.57 -7.90 2.89
N GLY A 273 -29.69 -8.56 2.58
CA GLY A 273 -30.45 -8.27 1.37
C GLY A 273 -31.00 -6.85 1.34
N LEU A 274 -31.53 -6.36 2.48
CA LEU A 274 -32.03 -4.99 2.55
C LEU A 274 -30.90 -3.97 2.32
N PHE A 275 -29.73 -4.21 2.92
CA PHE A 275 -28.55 -3.39 2.71
C PHE A 275 -28.12 -3.37 1.24
N TYR A 276 -28.10 -4.51 0.54
CA TYR A 276 -27.78 -4.53 -0.90
C TYR A 276 -28.85 -3.83 -1.75
N GLY A 277 -30.11 -3.88 -1.34
CA GLY A 277 -31.18 -3.09 -1.94
C GLY A 277 -30.93 -1.59 -1.80
N ILE A 278 -30.42 -1.14 -0.65
CA ILE A 278 -29.99 0.26 -0.43
C ILE A 278 -28.82 0.63 -1.36
N GLN A 279 -27.83 -0.24 -1.53
CA GLN A 279 -26.73 0.04 -2.47
C GLN A 279 -27.24 0.17 -3.92
N SER A 280 -28.19 -0.68 -4.31
CA SER A 280 -28.83 -0.60 -5.61
C SER A 280 -29.67 0.67 -5.79
N LEU A 281 -30.34 1.15 -4.74
CA LEU A 281 -31.00 2.47 -4.77
C LEU A 281 -29.97 3.58 -4.98
N LYS A 282 -28.85 3.56 -4.25
CA LYS A 282 -27.78 4.55 -4.41
C LYS A 282 -27.19 4.56 -5.83
N ASN A 283 -27.10 3.40 -6.48
CA ASN A 283 -26.65 3.29 -7.88
C ASN A 283 -27.55 4.03 -8.88
N LEU A 284 -28.83 4.23 -8.56
CA LEU A 284 -29.78 4.96 -9.40
C LEU A 284 -29.60 6.48 -9.32
N PHE A 285 -28.79 6.99 -8.40
CA PHE A 285 -28.54 8.42 -8.28
C PHE A 285 -27.68 8.92 -9.44
N PRO A 286 -28.00 10.09 -10.03
CA PRO A 286 -27.15 10.71 -11.03
C PRO A 286 -25.79 11.09 -10.42
N SER A 287 -24.76 11.16 -11.26
CA SER A 287 -23.38 11.46 -10.86
C SER A 287 -23.24 12.77 -10.06
N SER A 288 -24.10 13.75 -10.31
CA SER A 288 -24.11 15.05 -9.61
C SER A 288 -24.33 14.95 -8.10
N VAL A 289 -25.02 13.91 -7.62
CA VAL A 289 -25.24 13.66 -6.18
C VAL A 289 -23.93 13.30 -5.47
N TRP A 290 -22.98 12.72 -6.20
CA TRP A 290 -21.70 12.26 -5.66
C TRP A 290 -20.63 13.36 -5.65
N SER A 291 -20.81 14.44 -6.42
CA SER A 291 -19.88 15.58 -6.45
C SER A 291 -20.25 16.68 -5.45
N THR A 292 -21.54 16.97 -5.30
CA THR A 292 -22.03 18.07 -4.44
C THR A 292 -23.37 17.68 -3.83
N LYS A 293 -23.58 18.03 -2.55
CA LYS A 293 -24.85 17.79 -1.86
C LYS A 293 -26.02 18.46 -2.59
N GLN A 294 -27.12 17.72 -2.72
CA GLN A 294 -28.34 18.19 -3.39
C GLN A 294 -29.50 18.39 -2.40
N ASP A 295 -30.45 19.26 -2.72
CA ASP A 295 -31.71 19.44 -1.96
C ASP A 295 -32.83 18.48 -2.40
N ALA A 296 -32.71 17.98 -3.63
CA ALA A 296 -33.65 17.03 -4.23
C ALA A 296 -32.95 16.23 -5.34
N VAL A 297 -33.48 15.05 -5.64
CA VAL A 297 -33.04 14.25 -6.79
C VAL A 297 -34.20 13.46 -7.39
N SER A 298 -34.23 13.38 -8.73
CA SER A 298 -35.15 12.51 -9.46
C SER A 298 -34.52 11.15 -9.68
N ILE A 299 -35.23 10.09 -9.28
CA ILE A 299 -34.78 8.70 -9.35
C ILE A 299 -35.66 7.97 -10.38
N PRO A 300 -35.08 7.31 -11.38
CA PRO A 300 -35.86 6.60 -12.40
C PRO A 300 -36.60 5.40 -11.82
N GLY A 301 -37.83 5.21 -12.28
CA GLY A 301 -38.68 4.09 -11.94
C GLY A 301 -38.13 2.76 -12.40
N ILE A 302 -38.14 1.76 -11.52
CA ILE A 302 -37.52 0.47 -11.77
C ILE A 302 -38.12 -0.62 -10.88
N LEU A 303 -38.13 -1.86 -11.40
CA LEU A 303 -38.39 -3.07 -10.65
C LEU A 303 -37.15 -3.97 -10.71
N VAL A 304 -36.67 -4.39 -9.56
CA VAL A 304 -35.46 -5.21 -9.41
C VAL A 304 -35.80 -6.41 -8.53
N SER A 305 -35.33 -7.58 -8.92
CA SER A 305 -35.26 -8.76 -8.06
C SER A 305 -33.85 -9.31 -8.17
N ASP A 306 -33.17 -9.45 -7.04
CA ASP A 306 -31.76 -9.78 -7.03
C ASP A 306 -31.36 -10.68 -5.87
N ALA A 307 -30.31 -11.47 -6.11
CA ALA A 307 -29.65 -12.33 -5.15
C ALA A 307 -28.22 -12.60 -5.66
N PRO A 308 -27.24 -12.79 -4.77
CA PRO A 308 -25.87 -13.04 -5.20
C PRO A 308 -25.74 -14.42 -5.85
N ARG A 309 -24.94 -14.50 -6.92
CA ARG A 309 -24.52 -15.79 -7.52
C ARG A 309 -23.65 -16.61 -6.58
N PHE A 310 -22.80 -15.95 -5.79
CA PHE A 310 -21.88 -16.58 -4.85
C PHE A 310 -21.99 -15.92 -3.47
N PRO A 311 -22.06 -16.70 -2.38
CA PRO A 311 -22.16 -16.15 -1.03
C PRO A 311 -20.85 -15.52 -0.54
N HIS A 312 -19.70 -15.88 -1.10
CA HIS A 312 -18.38 -15.34 -0.73
C HIS A 312 -17.82 -14.47 -1.85
N ARG A 313 -17.69 -13.17 -1.60
CA ARG A 313 -17.27 -12.17 -2.58
C ARG A 313 -16.22 -11.26 -1.93
N ALA A 314 -14.95 -11.63 -2.09
CA ALA A 314 -13.86 -11.07 -1.30
C ALA A 314 -13.00 -10.05 -2.05
N PHE A 315 -12.50 -9.09 -1.29
CA PHE A 315 -11.36 -8.25 -1.63
C PHE A 315 -10.25 -8.54 -0.63
N MET A 316 -9.05 -8.87 -1.11
CA MET A 316 -7.87 -9.07 -0.27
C MET A 316 -7.02 -7.80 -0.25
N MET A 317 -6.63 -7.37 0.95
CA MET A 317 -5.78 -6.21 1.16
C MET A 317 -4.54 -6.61 1.98
N ASP A 318 -3.38 -6.51 1.33
CA ASP A 318 -2.07 -6.64 1.98
C ASP A 318 -1.68 -5.31 2.61
N ILE A 319 -1.58 -5.30 3.94
CA ILE A 319 -1.03 -4.17 4.70
C ILE A 319 0.35 -4.49 5.30
N ALA A 320 0.85 -5.71 5.13
CA ALA A 320 2.12 -6.18 5.65
C ALA A 320 3.30 -5.58 4.89
N ARG A 321 3.29 -5.65 3.55
CA ARG A 321 4.39 -5.17 2.70
C ARG A 321 4.55 -3.66 2.79
N ASN A 322 3.45 -2.92 2.67
CA ASN A 322 3.39 -1.47 2.88
C ASN A 322 2.10 -1.11 3.63
N PHE A 323 2.25 -0.53 4.81
CA PHE A 323 1.14 -0.26 5.72
C PHE A 323 0.16 0.77 5.15
N GLN A 324 -1.12 0.43 5.28
CA GLN A 324 -2.25 1.32 5.02
C GLN A 324 -3.08 1.35 6.31
N GLY A 325 -3.34 2.56 6.82
CA GLY A 325 -3.96 2.74 8.13
C GLY A 325 -5.46 2.46 8.14
N LYS A 326 -6.06 2.57 9.34
CA LYS A 326 -7.51 2.43 9.55
C LYS A 326 -8.33 3.23 8.54
N LYS A 327 -7.98 4.50 8.29
CA LYS A 327 -8.72 5.39 7.39
C LYS A 327 -8.85 4.80 5.98
N GLU A 328 -7.77 4.25 5.44
CA GLU A 328 -7.75 3.62 4.13
C GLU A 328 -8.56 2.32 4.12
N ILE A 329 -8.47 1.52 5.19
CA ILE A 329 -9.28 0.31 5.35
C ILE A 329 -10.78 0.63 5.38
N LEU A 330 -11.20 1.67 6.11
CA LEU A 330 -12.62 2.08 6.14
C LEU A 330 -13.13 2.51 4.76
N LYS A 331 -12.30 3.22 3.98
CA LYS A 331 -12.63 3.59 2.58
C LYS A 331 -12.78 2.35 1.69
N ILE A 332 -11.92 1.35 1.86
CA ILE A 332 -12.04 0.08 1.14
C ILE A 332 -13.36 -0.61 1.52
N ILE A 333 -13.71 -0.67 2.81
CA ILE A 333 -15.00 -1.23 3.25
C ILE A 333 -16.19 -0.49 2.60
N ASP A 334 -16.16 0.84 2.56
CA ASP A 334 -17.20 1.64 1.88
C ASP A 334 -17.31 1.27 0.39
N MET A 335 -16.17 1.17 -0.31
CA MET A 335 -16.12 0.84 -1.73
C MET A 335 -16.64 -0.58 -2.01
N ILE A 336 -16.11 -1.58 -1.30
CA ILE A 336 -16.43 -2.99 -1.58
C ILE A 336 -17.90 -3.28 -1.22
N SER A 337 -18.41 -2.69 -0.12
CA SER A 337 -19.81 -2.86 0.28
C SER A 337 -20.78 -2.16 -0.67
N PHE A 338 -20.43 -0.99 -1.23
CA PHE A 338 -21.21 -0.33 -2.29
C PHE A 338 -21.38 -1.22 -3.52
N TYR A 339 -20.33 -1.97 -3.88
CA TYR A 339 -20.35 -2.96 -4.96
C TYR A 339 -20.77 -4.38 -4.51
N LYS A 340 -21.34 -4.51 -3.32
CA LYS A 340 -21.90 -5.75 -2.77
C LYS A 340 -20.89 -6.88 -2.57
N LEU A 341 -19.58 -6.59 -2.53
CA LEU A 341 -18.60 -7.51 -1.96
C LEU A 341 -18.80 -7.55 -0.43
N ASN A 342 -18.69 -8.73 0.16
CA ASN A 342 -19.07 -8.98 1.55
C ASN A 342 -17.95 -9.55 2.40
N VAL A 343 -16.74 -9.67 1.85
CA VAL A 343 -15.58 -10.14 2.59
C VAL A 343 -14.40 -9.21 2.35
N LEU A 344 -13.78 -8.75 3.43
CA LEU A 344 -12.47 -8.13 3.43
C LEU A 344 -11.48 -9.12 4.02
N HIS A 345 -10.62 -9.67 3.17
CA HIS A 345 -9.53 -10.52 3.59
C HIS A 345 -8.30 -9.65 3.90
N LEU A 346 -7.95 -9.51 5.18
CA LEU A 346 -6.83 -8.67 5.62
C LEU A 346 -5.59 -9.51 5.86
N HIS A 347 -4.57 -9.30 5.04
CA HIS A 347 -3.25 -9.92 5.20
C HIS A 347 -2.39 -9.05 6.14
N LEU A 348 -2.23 -9.52 7.39
CA LEU A 348 -1.78 -8.71 8.53
C LEU A 348 -0.29 -8.87 8.86
N ASN A 349 0.36 -9.93 8.38
CA ASN A 349 1.79 -10.11 8.51
C ASN A 349 2.40 -10.74 7.28
N ASP A 350 3.68 -10.45 7.08
CA ASP A 350 4.53 -11.11 6.10
C ASP A 350 5.99 -10.99 6.55
N ASP A 351 6.95 -11.18 5.64
CA ASP A 351 8.38 -11.08 5.95
C ASP A 351 8.82 -9.66 6.34
N GLU A 352 8.18 -8.64 5.77
CA GLU A 352 8.61 -7.24 5.88
C GLU A 352 7.72 -6.39 6.80
N GLY A 353 6.75 -7.01 7.48
CA GLY A 353 5.85 -6.29 8.37
C GLY A 353 4.95 -7.17 9.22
N TRP A 354 4.76 -6.75 10.47
CA TRP A 354 3.69 -7.21 11.36
C TRP A 354 2.79 -6.02 11.74
N ARG A 355 1.48 -6.12 11.48
CA ARG A 355 0.61 -4.94 11.37
C ARG A 355 -0.56 -4.90 12.34
N ILE A 356 -0.57 -5.74 13.37
CA ILE A 356 -1.63 -5.73 14.37
C ILE A 356 -1.09 -5.88 15.78
N GLU A 357 -1.59 -5.08 16.71
CA GLU A 357 -1.24 -5.20 18.13
C GLU A 357 -1.73 -6.52 18.72
N ILE A 358 -0.83 -7.29 19.34
CA ILE A 358 -1.16 -8.52 20.10
C ILE A 358 -0.79 -8.31 21.57
N PRO A 359 -1.78 -8.17 22.47
CA PRO A 359 -1.52 -8.11 23.91
C PRO A 359 -0.71 -9.32 24.39
N GLY A 360 0.37 -9.06 25.13
CA GLY A 360 1.30 -10.09 25.61
C GLY A 360 2.51 -10.33 24.69
N LEU A 361 2.46 -9.88 23.43
CA LEU A 361 3.56 -9.99 22.45
C LEU A 361 3.87 -8.60 21.83
N PRO A 362 4.28 -7.61 22.65
CA PRO A 362 4.52 -6.25 22.18
C PRO A 362 5.64 -6.16 21.13
N GLU A 363 6.63 -7.06 21.16
CA GLU A 363 7.74 -7.05 20.22
C GLU A 363 7.30 -7.23 18.76
N LEU A 364 6.13 -7.86 18.52
CA LEU A 364 5.55 -7.99 17.18
C LEU A 364 5.31 -6.62 16.53
N THR A 365 4.84 -5.62 17.28
CA THR A 365 4.65 -4.26 16.77
C THR A 365 5.78 -3.31 17.16
N GLU A 366 6.49 -3.51 18.27
CA GLU A 366 7.64 -2.68 18.63
C GLU A 366 8.78 -2.81 17.61
N VAL A 367 8.99 -4.01 17.05
CA VAL A 367 10.03 -4.34 16.07
C VAL A 367 9.43 -4.58 14.67
N GLY A 368 8.55 -5.57 14.54
CA GLY A 368 8.06 -6.09 13.27
C GLY A 368 7.20 -5.10 12.48
N SER A 369 6.69 -4.04 13.11
CA SER A 369 5.92 -3.00 12.42
C SER A 369 6.77 -1.90 11.80
N LYS A 370 8.10 -1.93 11.95
CA LYS A 370 8.97 -0.82 11.53
C LYS A 370 10.08 -1.34 10.62
N ARG A 371 10.40 -0.57 9.59
CA ARG A 371 11.56 -0.78 8.73
C ARG A 371 12.47 0.43 8.75
N GLY A 372 13.77 0.19 8.78
CA GLY A 372 14.78 1.24 8.79
C GLY A 372 16.18 0.63 8.82
N HIS A 373 17.20 1.49 8.79
CA HIS A 373 18.57 1.04 8.94
C HIS A 373 18.78 0.40 10.31
N THR A 374 19.43 -0.76 10.34
CA THR A 374 19.74 -1.49 11.56
C THR A 374 20.93 -2.40 11.33
N THR A 375 21.70 -2.64 12.39
CA THR A 375 22.85 -3.56 12.39
C THR A 375 22.49 -4.91 13.03
N SER A 376 21.35 -5.02 13.70
CA SER A 376 20.96 -6.19 14.50
C SER A 376 19.54 -6.70 14.24
N GLU A 377 18.67 -5.87 13.65
CA GLU A 377 17.22 -6.08 13.54
C GLU A 377 16.49 -6.26 14.89
N ARG A 378 17.04 -5.70 15.98
CA ARG A 378 16.41 -5.77 17.32
C ARG A 378 15.37 -4.68 17.57
N GLU A 379 15.51 -3.50 16.99
CA GLU A 379 14.55 -2.39 17.16
C GLU A 379 13.58 -2.23 15.97
N ASN A 380 13.97 -2.72 14.79
CA ASN A 380 13.19 -2.66 13.55
C ASN A 380 13.75 -3.68 12.54
N LEU A 381 12.96 -4.02 11.52
CA LEU A 381 13.42 -4.84 10.40
C LEU A 381 14.30 -4.02 9.45
N VAL A 382 15.08 -4.70 8.60
CA VAL A 382 15.78 -4.04 7.47
C VAL A 382 14.81 -3.38 6.49
N PRO A 383 15.26 -2.37 5.72
CA PRO A 383 14.44 -1.72 4.70
C PRO A 383 13.95 -2.68 3.61
N SER A 384 12.75 -2.43 3.11
CA SER A 384 12.14 -3.16 1.98
C SER A 384 11.23 -2.22 1.19
N TYR A 385 11.06 -2.46 -0.11
CA TYR A 385 10.23 -1.67 -1.02
C TYR A 385 10.63 -0.19 -1.11
N GLY A 386 11.91 0.12 -0.89
CA GLY A 386 12.43 1.49 -0.93
C GLY A 386 12.02 2.33 0.28
N SER A 387 11.69 1.71 1.43
CA SER A 387 11.35 2.42 2.67
C SER A 387 12.50 3.27 3.22
N GLY A 388 13.73 3.09 2.73
CA GLY A 388 14.89 3.86 3.14
C GLY A 388 15.28 3.62 4.60
N PRO A 389 16.18 4.46 5.15
CA PRO A 389 16.82 4.17 6.44
C PRO A 389 16.00 4.62 7.65
N THR A 390 15.03 5.51 7.48
CA THR A 390 14.37 6.19 8.60
C THR A 390 13.06 5.51 8.97
N VAL A 391 12.99 4.95 10.18
CA VAL A 391 11.74 4.41 10.74
C VAL A 391 10.65 5.50 10.83
N ASN A 392 9.39 5.12 10.70
CA ASN A 392 8.23 6.01 10.82
C ASN A 392 8.19 7.16 9.80
N SER A 393 8.94 7.07 8.71
CA SER A 393 8.97 8.10 7.66
C SER A 393 8.02 7.83 6.49
N ASN A 394 7.55 6.59 6.35
CA ASN A 394 6.68 6.15 5.24
C ASN A 394 5.91 4.86 5.62
N SER A 395 5.24 4.26 4.63
CA SER A 395 4.44 3.03 4.75
C SER A 395 5.23 1.78 5.13
N GLY A 396 6.57 1.82 5.20
CA GLY A 396 7.35 0.75 5.81
C GLY A 396 7.15 0.61 7.31
N SER A 397 6.55 1.63 7.94
CA SER A 397 6.21 1.64 9.35
C SER A 397 4.71 1.73 9.60
N GLY A 398 4.27 1.16 10.72
CA GLY A 398 2.91 1.29 11.24
C GLY A 398 2.21 -0.04 11.45
N PHE A 399 1.17 -0.01 12.28
CA PHE A 399 0.32 -1.14 12.64
C PHE A 399 -1.05 -0.63 13.11
N LEU A 400 -2.03 -1.53 13.15
CA LEU A 400 -3.34 -1.30 13.73
C LEU A 400 -3.28 -1.59 15.23
N THR A 401 -3.67 -0.61 16.04
CA THR A 401 -3.91 -0.86 17.47
C THR A 401 -5.11 -1.80 17.63
N ARG A 402 -5.26 -2.41 18.81
CA ARG A 402 -6.45 -3.19 19.15
C ARG A 402 -7.72 -2.36 19.00
N ALA A 403 -7.68 -1.08 19.38
CA ALA A 403 -8.81 -0.17 19.24
C ALA A 403 -9.14 0.09 17.77
N ASP A 404 -8.14 0.31 16.92
CA ASP A 404 -8.34 0.49 15.47
C ASP A 404 -8.97 -0.76 14.85
N TYR A 405 -8.47 -1.94 15.17
CA TYR A 405 -9.00 -3.19 14.63
C TYR A 405 -10.45 -3.43 15.07
N LEU A 406 -10.80 -3.16 16.33
CA LEU A 406 -12.18 -3.24 16.80
C LEU A 406 -13.13 -2.25 16.09
N GLU A 407 -12.65 -1.05 15.78
CA GLU A 407 -13.41 -0.07 15.00
C GLU A 407 -13.64 -0.55 13.57
N ILE A 408 -12.62 -1.11 12.92
CA ILE A 408 -12.71 -1.73 11.60
C ILE A 408 -13.77 -2.83 11.59
N LEU A 409 -13.73 -3.76 12.55
CA LEU A 409 -14.70 -4.85 12.65
C LEU A 409 -16.13 -4.33 12.80
N LYS A 410 -16.35 -3.32 13.65
CA LYS A 410 -17.67 -2.70 13.83
C LYS A 410 -18.14 -2.01 12.55
N TYR A 411 -17.26 -1.27 11.88
CA TYR A 411 -17.57 -0.53 10.65
C TYR A 411 -17.90 -1.47 9.49
N ALA A 412 -17.16 -2.57 9.36
CA ALA A 412 -17.41 -3.64 8.40
C ALA A 412 -18.75 -4.34 8.67
N THR A 413 -19.05 -4.68 9.93
CA THR A 413 -20.31 -5.31 10.33
C THR A 413 -21.52 -4.45 9.96
N GLN A 414 -21.46 -3.13 10.18
CA GLN A 414 -22.53 -2.20 9.78
C GLN A 414 -22.79 -2.19 8.27
N ARG A 415 -21.84 -2.68 7.47
CA ARG A 415 -21.90 -2.73 6.00
C ARG A 415 -22.01 -4.16 5.47
N HIS A 416 -22.33 -5.11 6.36
CA HIS A 416 -22.46 -6.53 6.02
C HIS A 416 -21.20 -7.08 5.34
N VAL A 417 -20.03 -6.59 5.77
CA VAL A 417 -18.71 -7.07 5.37
C VAL A 417 -18.11 -7.89 6.50
N GLU A 418 -17.81 -9.15 6.23
CA GLU A 418 -17.00 -10.02 7.09
C GLU A 418 -15.52 -9.67 6.93
N VAL A 419 -14.79 -9.60 8.04
CA VAL A 419 -13.34 -9.39 8.02
C VAL A 419 -12.67 -10.73 8.35
N ILE A 420 -11.91 -11.26 7.41
CA ILE A 420 -11.09 -12.46 7.60
C ILE A 420 -9.65 -12.00 7.86
N PRO A 421 -9.11 -12.19 9.07
CA PRO A 421 -7.69 -11.96 9.32
C PRO A 421 -6.86 -13.12 8.80
N GLU A 422 -5.79 -12.80 8.08
CA GLU A 422 -4.75 -13.75 7.69
C GLU A 422 -3.48 -13.48 8.49
N PHE A 423 -3.00 -14.55 9.12
CA PHE A 423 -1.68 -14.61 9.71
C PHE A 423 -0.87 -15.69 8.98
N GLU A 424 0.05 -15.27 8.11
CA GLU A 424 0.74 -16.19 7.21
C GLU A 424 1.85 -16.97 7.93
N THR A 425 1.88 -18.30 7.71
CA THR A 425 2.81 -19.26 8.34
C THR A 425 2.74 -20.63 7.62
N PRO A 426 3.84 -21.43 7.52
CA PRO A 426 5.17 -21.21 8.07
C PRO A 426 6.12 -20.39 7.19
N GLY A 427 5.76 -20.15 5.92
CA GLY A 427 6.42 -19.15 5.08
C GLY A 427 6.03 -17.73 5.50
N HIS A 428 6.66 -16.71 4.90
CA HIS A 428 6.26 -15.31 5.08
C HIS A 428 6.11 -14.85 6.54
N ALA A 429 6.96 -15.39 7.42
CA ALA A 429 6.87 -15.21 8.87
C ALA A 429 8.07 -14.42 9.45
N ARG A 430 8.95 -13.86 8.61
CA ARG A 430 10.20 -13.24 9.08
C ARG A 430 9.98 -12.08 10.04
N ALA A 431 8.95 -11.24 9.85
CA ALA A 431 8.65 -10.17 10.78
C ALA A 431 8.34 -10.72 12.19
N ALA A 432 7.53 -11.77 12.27
CA ALA A 432 7.23 -12.44 13.53
C ALA A 432 8.48 -13.08 14.14
N ILE A 433 9.29 -13.78 13.34
CA ILE A 433 10.53 -14.43 13.79
C ILE A 433 11.50 -13.40 14.38
N LYS A 434 11.74 -12.28 13.68
CA LYS A 434 12.67 -11.24 14.14
C LYS A 434 12.18 -10.56 15.41
N SER A 435 10.89 -10.27 15.50
CA SER A 435 10.27 -9.79 16.73
C SER A 435 10.43 -10.77 17.90
N MET A 436 10.24 -12.07 17.68
CA MET A 436 10.40 -13.07 18.73
C MET A 436 11.86 -13.32 19.11
N ASN A 437 12.80 -13.15 18.19
CA ASN A 437 14.23 -13.15 18.52
C ASN A 437 14.60 -11.95 19.40
N ALA A 438 14.10 -10.74 19.08
CA ALA A 438 14.29 -9.57 19.92
C ALA A 438 13.69 -9.75 21.32
N ARG A 439 12.53 -10.41 21.40
CA ARG A 439 11.92 -10.81 22.68
C ARG A 439 12.79 -11.80 23.45
N TYR A 440 13.30 -12.84 22.79
CA TYR A 440 14.17 -13.84 23.38
C TYR A 440 15.40 -13.18 24.01
N ASP A 441 16.12 -12.35 23.26
CA ASP A 441 17.31 -11.62 23.71
C ASP A 441 17.04 -10.63 24.85
N LYS A 442 15.79 -10.16 25.00
CA LYS A 442 15.39 -9.23 26.05
C LYS A 442 15.05 -9.93 27.37
N LEU A 443 14.59 -11.18 27.31
CA LEU A 443 14.10 -11.94 28.46
C LEU A 443 15.11 -12.94 29.01
N LEU A 444 16.09 -13.35 28.19
CA LEU A 444 17.13 -14.32 28.50
C LEU A 444 18.50 -13.71 28.20
#